data_AF-A0A7S0RUK0-F1
#
_entry.id   AF-A0A7S0RUK0-F1
#
_cell.length_a   1.000
_cell.length_b   1.000
_cell.length_c   1.000
_cell.angle_alpha   90.00
_cell.angle_beta   90.00
_cell.angle_gamma   90.00
#
_symmetry.space_group_name_H-M   'P 1'
#
loop_
_entity.id
_entity.type
_entity.pdbx_description
1 polymer ?
#
loop_
_entity_poly.entity_id
_entity_poly.type
_entity_poly.pdbx_seq_one_letter_code
_entity_poly.pdbx_strand_id
1 'polypeptide(L)'
;ADLAGIDPMYQYSLAYFVKLFNHCVDAAAASDDLPTRLQNLLAFTTEFMYTMVCRGLFEEHKPIFSFLIATAIQRAAGEVTPEQWSFLLRGAPPPKVPRPKPEELAWLPNNAWVTVQLLESAVPALGGGLLASLSS
;
A
#
# COMPACT_ATOMS: atom_id res chain seq x y z
N ALA A 1 -0.47 15.92 -14.78
CA ALA A 1 -1.43 16.37 -15.81
C ALA A 1 -1.52 15.40 -17.00
N ASP A 2 -1.08 14.13 -16.87
CA ASP A 2 -0.95 13.20 -18.01
C ASP A 2 -2.14 12.26 -18.26
N LEU A 3 -3.08 12.10 -17.33
CA LEU A 3 -4.20 11.16 -17.52
C LEU A 3 -5.38 11.73 -18.32
N ALA A 4 -5.51 13.06 -18.41
CA ALA A 4 -6.61 13.72 -19.11
C ALA A 4 -6.52 13.62 -20.65
N GLY A 5 -5.36 13.27 -21.19
CA GLY A 5 -5.15 13.05 -22.64
C GLY A 5 -5.40 11.61 -23.09
N ILE A 6 -5.69 10.70 -22.16
CA ILE A 6 -5.77 9.26 -22.44
C ILE A 6 -7.19 8.86 -22.89
N ASP A 7 -8.23 9.42 -22.26
CA ASP A 7 -9.62 9.13 -22.63
C ASP A 7 -10.59 10.23 -22.15
N PRO A 8 -11.67 10.56 -22.90
CA PRO A 8 -12.71 11.49 -22.46
C PRO A 8 -13.34 11.17 -21.09
N MET A 9 -13.40 9.88 -20.71
CA MET A 9 -13.88 9.44 -19.40
C MET A 9 -12.96 9.92 -18.25
N TYR A 10 -11.65 10.08 -18.49
CA TYR A 10 -10.71 10.64 -17.52
C TYR A 10 -10.88 12.16 -17.35
N GLN A 11 -11.36 12.89 -18.36
CA GLN A 11 -11.73 14.29 -18.19
C GLN A 11 -12.96 14.47 -17.29
N TYR A 12 -14.00 13.65 -17.47
CA TYR A 12 -15.20 13.71 -16.64
C TYR A 12 -14.95 13.24 -15.20
N SER A 13 -14.17 12.17 -15.02
CA SER A 13 -13.81 11.68 -13.70
C SER A 13 -12.84 12.61 -12.96
N LEU A 14 -11.93 13.31 -13.65
CA LEU A 14 -11.06 14.32 -13.03
C LEU A 14 -11.87 15.52 -12.51
N ALA A 15 -12.78 16.06 -13.33
CA ALA A 15 -13.64 17.17 -12.90
C ALA A 15 -14.53 16.76 -11.71
N TYR A 16 -15.03 15.53 -11.71
CA TYR A 16 -15.76 14.96 -10.58
C TYR A 16 -14.88 14.81 -9.33
N PHE A 17 -13.65 14.33 -9.49
CA PHE A 17 -12.68 14.19 -8.40
C PHE A 17 -12.33 15.54 -7.77
N VAL A 18 -12.07 16.57 -8.58
CA VAL A 18 -11.79 17.93 -8.08
C VAL A 18 -12.97 18.48 -7.27
N LYS A 19 -14.21 18.24 -7.71
CA LYS A 19 -15.41 18.64 -6.95
C LYS A 19 -15.49 17.92 -5.60
N LEU A 20 -15.25 16.60 -5.57
CA LEU A 20 -15.22 15.83 -4.32
C LEU A 20 -14.11 16.31 -3.38
N PHE A 21 -12.92 16.61 -3.93
CA PHE A 21 -11.79 17.09 -3.15
C PHE A 21 -12.08 18.45 -2.52
N ASN A 22 -12.61 19.41 -3.30
CA ASN A 22 -13.00 20.72 -2.77
C ASN A 22 -14.06 20.58 -1.67
N HIS A 23 -15.05 19.69 -1.86
CA HIS A 23 -16.01 19.40 -0.82
C HIS A 23 -15.35 18.86 0.46
N CYS A 24 -14.34 18.00 0.34
CA CYS A 24 -13.58 17.52 1.50
C CYS A 24 -12.83 18.65 2.21
N VAL A 25 -12.27 19.59 1.45
CA VAL A 25 -11.59 20.76 2.04
C VAL A 25 -12.56 21.60 2.85
N ASP A 26 -13.74 21.87 2.33
CA ASP A 26 -14.74 22.71 2.99
C ASP A 26 -15.42 22.00 4.19
N ALA A 27 -15.66 20.69 4.08
CA ALA A 27 -16.38 19.92 5.09
C ALA A 27 -15.51 19.40 6.25
N ALA A 28 -14.20 19.20 6.02
CA ALA A 28 -13.29 18.76 7.06
C ALA A 28 -13.14 19.82 8.16
N ALA A 29 -13.03 19.39 9.41
CA ALA A 29 -12.91 20.27 10.57
C ALA A 29 -11.79 21.32 10.39
N ALA A 30 -12.16 22.59 10.54
CA ALA A 30 -11.24 23.72 10.49
C ALA A 30 -10.36 23.75 11.75
N SER A 31 -9.14 24.25 11.60
CA SER A 31 -8.20 24.50 12.70
C SER A 31 -7.24 25.61 12.27
N ASP A 32 -6.90 26.49 13.19
CA ASP A 32 -5.90 27.55 12.98
C ASP A 32 -4.47 27.02 13.01
N ASP A 33 -4.27 25.84 13.60
CA ASP A 33 -2.99 25.12 13.59
C ASP A 33 -2.85 24.29 12.31
N LEU A 34 -1.86 24.62 11.49
CA LEU A 34 -1.66 23.99 10.18
C LEU A 34 -1.44 22.46 10.27
N PRO A 35 -0.58 21.92 11.15
CA PRO A 35 -0.44 20.48 11.36
C PRO A 35 -1.78 19.79 11.68
N THR A 36 -2.54 20.34 12.63
CA THR A 36 -3.86 19.79 13.02
C THR A 36 -4.85 19.85 11.87
N ARG A 37 -4.87 20.96 11.13
CA ARG A 37 -5.73 21.13 9.94
C ARG A 37 -5.42 20.09 8.86
N LEU A 38 -4.15 19.82 8.59
CA LEU A 38 -3.72 18.82 7.62
C LEU A 38 -4.14 17.40 8.03
N GLN A 39 -4.04 17.06 9.31
CA GLN A 39 -4.51 15.77 9.82
C GLN A 39 -6.03 15.61 9.68
N ASN A 40 -6.80 16.66 10.02
CA ASN A 40 -8.25 16.67 9.85
C ASN A 40 -8.65 16.48 8.38
N LEU A 41 -7.97 17.18 7.47
CA LEU A 41 -8.18 17.04 6.03
C LEU A 41 -7.87 15.63 5.55
N LEU A 42 -6.72 15.07 5.95
CA LEU A 42 -6.30 13.73 5.57
C LEU A 42 -7.33 12.69 6.03
N ALA A 43 -7.73 12.73 7.30
CA ALA A 43 -8.67 11.78 7.88
C ALA A 43 -10.03 11.84 7.18
N PHE A 44 -10.62 13.04 7.09
CA PHE A 44 -11.93 13.22 6.46
C PHE A 44 -11.92 12.85 4.98
N THR A 45 -10.92 13.31 4.22
CA THR A 45 -10.82 13.03 2.78
C THR A 45 -10.67 11.53 2.54
N THR A 46 -9.87 10.84 3.36
CA THR A 46 -9.65 9.39 3.24
C THR A 46 -10.97 8.62 3.41
N GLU A 47 -11.71 8.90 4.48
CA GLU A 47 -12.98 8.24 4.77
C GLU A 47 -14.07 8.57 3.75
N PHE A 48 -14.20 9.85 3.40
CA PHE A 48 -15.21 10.32 2.48
C PHE A 48 -15.00 9.73 1.08
N MET A 49 -13.77 9.77 0.57
CA MET A 49 -13.43 9.20 -0.73
C MET A 49 -13.63 7.69 -0.76
N TYR A 50 -13.21 6.98 0.29
CA TYR A 50 -13.47 5.55 0.43
C TYR A 50 -14.96 5.24 0.33
N THR A 51 -15.77 5.95 1.12
CA THR A 51 -17.23 5.74 1.17
C THR A 51 -17.89 6.05 -0.17
N MET A 52 -17.50 7.15 -0.83
CA MET A 52 -18.08 7.54 -2.11
C MET A 52 -17.78 6.55 -3.23
N VAL A 53 -16.56 6.04 -3.30
CA VAL A 53 -16.18 5.05 -4.31
C VAL A 53 -16.79 3.69 -3.98
N CYS A 54 -16.79 3.26 -2.72
CA CYS A 54 -17.38 1.98 -2.31
C CYS A 54 -18.91 1.90 -2.52
N ARG A 55 -19.62 3.03 -2.62
CA ARG A 55 -21.04 3.06 -3.01
C ARG A 55 -21.27 2.60 -4.46
N GLY A 56 -20.31 2.85 -5.34
CA GLY A 56 -20.37 2.46 -6.76
C GLY A 56 -19.66 1.15 -7.08
N LEU A 57 -19.07 0.49 -6.10
CA LEU A 57 -18.19 -0.66 -6.29
C LEU A 57 -18.82 -1.95 -5.78
N PHE A 58 -18.62 -3.06 -6.51
CA PHE A 58 -19.01 -4.39 -6.04
C PHE A 58 -18.27 -4.76 -4.74
N GLU A 59 -18.94 -5.50 -3.84
CA GLU A 59 -18.38 -5.92 -2.54
C GLU A 59 -17.02 -6.60 -2.67
N GLU A 60 -16.84 -7.45 -3.69
CA GLU A 60 -15.58 -8.18 -3.94
C GLU A 60 -14.36 -7.26 -4.14
N HIS A 61 -14.58 -6.03 -4.62
CA HIS A 61 -13.50 -5.09 -4.93
C HIS A 61 -13.24 -4.09 -3.80
N LYS A 62 -14.10 -4.01 -2.76
CA LYS A 62 -13.90 -3.08 -1.66
C LYS A 62 -12.65 -3.36 -0.82
N PRO A 63 -12.28 -4.63 -0.53
CA PRO A 63 -11.07 -4.93 0.23
C PRO A 63 -9.80 -4.46 -0.48
N ILE A 64 -9.69 -4.76 -1.79
CA ILE A 64 -8.51 -4.35 -2.57
C ILE A 64 -8.42 -2.83 -2.68
N PHE A 65 -9.55 -2.14 -2.85
CA PHE A 65 -9.56 -0.68 -2.90
C PHE A 65 -9.16 -0.05 -1.55
N SER A 66 -9.68 -0.58 -0.43
CA SER A 66 -9.28 -0.17 0.92
C SER A 66 -7.78 -0.33 1.13
N PHE A 67 -7.24 -1.49 0.75
CA PHE A 67 -5.81 -1.78 0.81
C PHE A 67 -4.98 -0.80 -0.02
N LEU A 68 -5.41 -0.47 -1.24
CA LEU A 68 -4.71 0.47 -2.11
C LEU A 68 -4.70 1.90 -1.53
N ILE A 69 -5.80 2.37 -0.94
CA ILE A 69 -5.84 3.68 -0.27
C ILE A 69 -4.88 3.70 0.91
N ALA A 70 -4.98 2.72 1.81
CA ALA A 70 -4.15 2.66 3.01
C ALA A 70 -2.66 2.63 2.67
N THR A 71 -2.27 1.78 1.71
CA THR A 71 -0.88 1.67 1.27
C THR A 71 -0.41 2.91 0.50
N ALA A 72 -1.27 3.59 -0.26
CA ALA A 72 -0.91 4.86 -0.89
C ALA A 72 -0.58 5.94 0.14
N ILE A 73 -1.34 6.04 1.23
CA ILE A 73 -1.09 6.99 2.33
C ILE A 73 0.22 6.64 3.03
N GLN A 74 0.44 5.38 3.40
CA GLN A 74 1.68 4.94 4.05
C GLN A 74 2.92 5.15 3.17
N ARG A 75 2.80 4.93 1.85
CA ARG A 75 3.87 5.20 0.89
C ARG A 75 4.18 6.70 0.79
N ALA A 76 3.15 7.55 0.82
CA ALA A 76 3.34 9.00 0.83
C ALA A 76 3.98 9.49 2.14
N ALA A 77 3.67 8.85 3.26
CA ALA A 77 4.30 9.09 4.56
C ALA A 77 5.73 8.54 4.68
N GLY A 78 6.19 7.75 3.71
CA GLY A 78 7.51 7.10 3.73
C GLY A 78 7.60 5.88 4.63
N GLU A 79 6.49 5.40 5.18
CA GLU A 79 6.43 4.21 6.04
C GLU A 79 6.61 2.91 5.24
N VAL A 80 6.18 2.92 3.97
CA VAL A 80 6.35 1.79 3.04
C VAL A 80 7.34 2.19 1.95
N THR A 81 8.48 1.50 1.90
CA THR A 81 9.52 1.80 0.90
C THR A 81 9.14 1.28 -0.50
N PRO A 82 9.68 1.87 -1.57
CA PRO A 82 9.47 1.37 -2.93
C PRO A 82 9.89 -0.10 -3.11
N GLU A 83 10.92 -0.54 -2.41
CA GLU A 83 11.43 -1.92 -2.44
C GLU A 83 10.43 -2.88 -1.79
N GLN A 84 9.88 -2.52 -0.63
CA GLN A 84 8.85 -3.30 0.06
C GLN A 84 7.57 -3.40 -0.80
N TRP A 85 7.15 -2.28 -1.39
CA TRP A 85 6.00 -2.24 -2.29
C TRP A 85 6.22 -3.08 -3.56
N SER A 86 7.41 -2.99 -4.16
CA SER A 86 7.82 -3.81 -5.31
C SER A 86 7.80 -5.30 -4.97
N PHE A 87 8.36 -5.66 -3.81
CA PHE A 87 8.38 -7.03 -3.33
C PHE A 87 6.96 -7.58 -3.14
N LEU A 88 6.05 -6.79 -2.58
CA LEU A 88 4.65 -7.20 -2.40
C LEU A 88 3.96 -7.46 -3.74
N LEU A 89 4.13 -6.57 -4.73
CA LEU A 89 3.41 -6.67 -6.01
C LEU A 89 3.99 -7.72 -6.96
N ARG A 90 5.31 -7.85 -7.02
CA ARG A 90 6.01 -8.70 -7.99
C ARG A 90 6.54 -9.99 -7.38
N GLY A 91 6.47 -10.12 -6.06
CA GLY A 91 7.12 -11.19 -5.33
C GLY A 91 8.64 -11.02 -5.28
N ALA A 92 9.28 -12.07 -4.78
CA ALA A 92 10.71 -12.13 -4.58
C ALA A 92 11.46 -12.36 -5.90
N PRO A 93 12.32 -11.44 -6.40
CA PRO A 93 13.27 -11.77 -7.44
C PRO A 93 14.21 -12.92 -7.00
N PRO A 94 14.75 -13.70 -7.94
CA PRO A 94 15.65 -14.80 -7.62
C PRO A 94 16.87 -14.29 -6.82
N PRO A 95 17.29 -15.02 -5.77
CA PRO A 95 18.34 -14.57 -4.87
C PRO A 95 19.68 -14.58 -5.60
N LYS A 96 20.50 -13.54 -5.37
CA LYS A 96 21.86 -13.45 -5.93
C LYS A 96 22.80 -14.50 -5.32
N VAL A 97 22.57 -14.86 -4.05
CA VAL A 97 23.32 -15.90 -3.33
C VAL A 97 22.29 -16.83 -2.67
N PRO A 98 22.01 -18.00 -3.25
CA PRO A 98 21.11 -18.96 -2.63
C PRO A 98 21.75 -19.55 -1.38
N ARG A 99 21.14 -19.35 -0.20
CA ARG A 99 21.54 -20.09 1.01
C ARG A 99 20.92 -21.49 0.97
N PRO A 100 21.68 -22.56 1.26
CA PRO A 100 21.14 -23.91 1.26
C PRO A 100 20.04 -24.03 2.31
N LYS A 101 19.01 -24.81 2.00
CA LYS A 101 17.89 -25.07 2.90
C LYS A 101 18.36 -25.98 4.05
N PRO A 102 18.21 -25.58 5.32
CA PRO A 102 18.45 -26.45 6.47
C PRO A 102 17.60 -27.72 6.41
N GLU A 103 18.16 -28.85 6.85
CA GLU A 103 17.41 -30.12 6.92
C GLU A 103 16.22 -30.04 7.90
N GLU A 104 16.36 -29.23 8.95
CA GLU A 104 15.31 -28.93 9.94
C GLU A 104 14.04 -28.30 9.30
N LEU A 105 14.20 -27.65 8.14
CA LEU A 105 13.11 -27.02 7.41
C LEU A 105 12.57 -27.91 6.28
N ALA A 106 12.78 -29.23 6.31
CA ALA A 106 12.35 -30.16 5.26
C ALA A 106 10.88 -29.96 4.82
N TRP A 107 9.99 -29.60 5.75
CA TRP A 107 8.58 -29.30 5.51
C TRP A 107 8.32 -28.08 4.60
N LEU A 108 9.25 -27.13 4.50
CA LEU A 108 9.09 -25.89 3.75
C LEU A 108 9.43 -26.08 2.26
N PRO A 109 8.52 -25.81 1.32
CA PRO A 109 8.81 -25.87 -0.11
C PRO A 109 10.01 -25.00 -0.52
N ASN A 110 10.79 -25.43 -1.52
CA ASN A 110 12.01 -24.71 -1.95
C ASN A 110 11.72 -23.29 -2.46
N ASN A 111 10.56 -23.07 -3.09
CA ASN A 111 10.12 -21.73 -3.51
C ASN A 111 9.85 -20.83 -2.30
N ALA A 112 9.19 -21.35 -1.26
CA ALA A 112 8.92 -20.62 -0.03
C ALA A 112 10.23 -20.28 0.72
N TRP A 113 11.20 -21.21 0.74
CA TRP A 113 12.53 -20.96 1.30
C TRP A 113 13.24 -19.77 0.63
N VAL A 114 13.20 -19.71 -0.70
CA VAL A 114 13.75 -18.58 -1.47
C VAL A 114 13.04 -17.27 -1.12
N THR A 115 11.70 -17.28 -1.00
CA THR A 115 10.92 -16.10 -0.61
C THR A 115 11.28 -15.61 0.79
N VAL A 116 11.42 -16.52 1.75
CA VAL A 116 11.77 -16.19 3.14
C VAL A 116 13.17 -15.56 3.24
N GLN A 117 14.14 -16.12 2.51
CA GLN A 117 15.49 -15.54 2.45
C GLN A 117 15.49 -14.12 1.90
N LEU A 118 14.71 -13.88 0.86
CA LEU A 118 14.67 -12.56 0.25
C LEU A 118 13.89 -11.58 1.12
N LEU A 119 12.80 -12.02 1.76
CA LEU A 119 12.01 -11.22 2.68
C LEU A 119 12.86 -10.70 3.84
N GLU A 120 13.73 -11.54 4.42
CA GLU A 120 14.71 -11.13 5.43
C GLU A 120 15.69 -10.07 4.92
N SER A 121 16.13 -10.17 3.66
CA SER A 121 17.04 -9.19 3.06
C SER A 121 16.38 -7.89 2.63
N ALA A 122 15.11 -7.94 2.22
CA ALA A 122 14.36 -6.82 1.65
C ALA A 122 13.62 -6.01 2.73
N VAL A 123 13.33 -6.61 3.87
CA VAL A 123 12.62 -5.97 4.99
C VAL A 123 13.55 -5.96 6.21
N PRO A 124 14.27 -4.85 6.48
CA PRO A 124 15.19 -4.76 7.60
C PRO A 124 14.54 -5.07 8.96
N ALA A 125 13.25 -4.73 9.13
CA ALA A 125 12.48 -5.04 10.32
C ALA A 125 12.27 -6.54 10.58
N LEU A 126 12.42 -7.39 9.55
CA LEU A 126 12.34 -8.85 9.63
C LEU A 126 13.73 -9.51 9.60
N GLY A 127 14.79 -8.71 9.45
CA GLY A 127 16.17 -9.16 9.39
C GLY A 127 16.63 -9.79 10.71
N GLY A 128 17.04 -11.06 10.67
CA GLY A 128 17.74 -11.73 11.78
C GLY A 128 16.86 -12.54 12.76
N GLY A 129 15.53 -12.44 12.68
CA GLY A 129 14.60 -13.17 13.56
C GLY A 129 13.81 -14.27 12.87
N LEU A 130 13.41 -14.05 11.61
CA LEU A 130 12.45 -14.92 10.93
C LEU A 130 13.03 -16.31 10.60
N LEU A 131 14.27 -16.35 10.12
CA LEU A 131 14.95 -17.64 9.88
C LEU A 131 15.23 -18.39 11.18
N ALA A 132 15.63 -17.65 12.23
CA ALA A 132 15.91 -18.22 13.54
C ALA A 132 14.65 -18.79 14.23
N SER A 133 13.48 -18.15 14.04
CA SER A 133 12.20 -18.60 14.58
C SER A 133 11.61 -19.80 13.84
N LEU A 134 12.04 -20.03 12.59
CA LEU A 134 11.59 -21.19 11.81
C LEU A 134 12.40 -22.46 12.14
N SER A 135 13.62 -22.30 12.66
CA SER A 135 14.52 -23.40 13.07
C SER A 135 14.41 -23.77 14.56
N SER A 136 13.56 -23.08 15.34
CA SER A 136 13.30 -23.35 16.76
C SER A 136 11.97 -24.05 16.98
#